data_AF-A0A929L2V5-F1
#
_entry.id   AF-A0A929L2V5-F1
#
_cell.length_a   1.000
_cell.length_b   1.000
_cell.length_c   1.000
_cell.angle_alpha   90.00
_cell.angle_beta   90.00
_cell.angle_gamma   90.00
#
_symmetry.space_group_name_H-M   'P 1'
#
loop_
_entity.id
_entity.type
_entity.pdbx_description
1 polymer ?
#
loop_
_entity_poly.entity_id
_entity_poly.type
_entity_poly.pdbx_seq_one_letter_code
_entity_poly.pdbx_strand_id
1 'polypeptide(L)' 'MKSVIYVGMDVHSKTFSLCAYNPKTRTYSHQVEIANDPKLVKKYAYKLLAEADDLDATLVFGYEAGCLGFTLADDIKKM' A
#
# COMPACT_ATOMS: atom_id res chain seq x y z
N MET A 1 -15.48 -10.80 -10.75
CA MET A 1 -14.02 -10.69 -10.94
C MET A 1 -13.49 -10.00 -9.70
N LYS A 2 -12.59 -10.64 -8.95
CA LYS A 2 -12.07 -10.10 -7.69
C LYS A 2 -11.35 -8.77 -7.97
N SER A 3 -11.74 -7.69 -7.29
CA SER A 3 -11.06 -6.40 -7.45
C SER A 3 -9.63 -6.49 -6.92
N VAL A 4 -8.66 -5.96 -7.67
CA VAL A 4 -7.26 -5.86 -7.24
C VAL A 4 -6.87 -4.40 -7.22
N ILE A 5 -6.35 -3.90 -6.10
CA ILE A 5 -5.82 -2.54 -5.97
C ILE A 5 -4.31 -2.65 -5.77
N TYR A 6 -3.55 -1.98 -6.64
CA TYR A 6 -2.10 -1.95 -6.54
C TYR A 6 -1.69 -0.76 -5.68
N VAL A 7 -0.72 -0.96 -4.78
CA VAL A 7 -0.15 0.10 -3.95
C VAL A 7 1.32 0.22 -4.29
N GLY A 8 1.74 1.36 -4.81
CA GLY A 8 3.14 1.71 -4.96
C GLY A 8 3.65 2.39 -3.69
N MET A 9 4.81 1.95 -3.21
CA MET A 9 5.47 2.49 -2.03
C MET A 9 6.89 2.93 -2.37
N ASP A 10 7.15 4.21 -2.21
CA ASP A 10 8.50 4.74 -2.16
C ASP A 10 8.93 4.84 -0.69
N VAL A 11 9.96 4.06 -0.32
CA VAL A 11 10.31 3.75 1.07
C VAL A 11 11.63 4.43 1.41
N HIS A 12 11.57 5.50 2.19
CA HIS A 12 12.74 6.24 2.66
C HIS A 12 12.95 6.07 4.16
N SER A 13 14.14 6.49 4.65
CA SER A 13 14.54 6.30 6.04
C SER A 13 13.69 7.08 7.05
N LYS A 14 12.98 8.13 6.61
CA LYS A 14 12.17 9.00 7.49
C LYS A 14 10.67 8.89 7.22
N THR A 15 10.30 8.73 5.96
CA THR A 15 8.91 8.72 5.51
C THR A 15 8.70 7.70 4.40
N PHE A 16 7.46 7.30 4.20
CA PHE A 16 7.02 6.49 3.06
C PHE A 16 6.03 7.29 2.23
N SER A 17 6.21 7.30 0.92
CA SER A 17 5.24 7.85 -0.03
C SER A 17 4.44 6.70 -0.63
N LEU A 18 3.12 6.72 -0.44
CA LEU A 18 2.21 5.68 -0.88
C LEU A 18 1.25 6.22 -1.95
N CYS A 19 0.90 5.40 -2.93
CA CYS A 19 -0.17 5.71 -3.89
C CYS A 19 -0.89 4.43 -4.33
N ALA A 20 -2.21 4.50 -4.48
CA ALA A 20 -3.03 3.38 -4.93
C ALA A 20 -3.43 3.54 -6.39
N TYR A 21 -3.42 2.44 -7.13
CA TYR A 21 -3.89 2.33 -8.50
C TYR A 21 -4.97 1.26 -8.61
N ASN A 22 -6.14 1.66 -9.11
CA ASN A 22 -7.24 0.74 -9.39
C ASN A 22 -7.28 0.46 -10.91
N PRO A 23 -7.03 -0.79 -11.36
CA PRO A 23 -7.00 -1.16 -12.77
C PRO A 23 -8.40 -1.16 -13.41
N LYS A 24 -9.47 -1.34 -12.63
CA LYS A 24 -10.86 -1.33 -13.13
C LYS A 24 -11.27 0.07 -13.56
N THR A 25 -10.96 1.07 -12.74
CA THR A 25 -11.25 2.49 -13.03
C THR A 25 -10.13 3.17 -13.79
N ARG A 26 -8.94 2.56 -13.84
CA ARG A 26 -7.69 3.12 -14.37
C ARG A 26 -7.29 4.44 -13.70
N THR A 27 -7.61 4.58 -12.41
CA THR A 27 -7.33 5.80 -11.65
C THR A 27 -6.28 5.58 -10.58
N TYR A 28 -5.47 6.62 -10.37
CA TYR A 28 -4.63 6.77 -9.19
C TYR A 28 -5.41 7.49 -8.10
N SER A 29 -5.17 7.14 -6.84
CA SER A 29 -5.83 7.75 -5.69
C SER A 29 -4.99 7.60 -4.43
N HIS A 30 -5.45 8.20 -3.33
CA HIS A 30 -4.88 7.96 -2.00
C HIS A 30 -3.38 8.22 -1.93
N GLN A 31 -2.89 9.26 -2.61
CA GLN A 31 -1.51 9.67 -2.47
C GLN A 31 -1.30 10.26 -1.08
N VAL A 32 -0.32 9.74 -0.34
CA VAL A 32 -0.03 10.20 1.02
C VAL A 32 1.44 9.98 1.34
N GLU A 33 2.00 10.88 2.12
CA GLU A 33 3.28 10.68 2.80
C GLU A 33 3.02 10.39 4.27
N ILE A 34 3.60 9.31 4.80
CA ILE A 34 3.47 8.88 6.19
C ILE A 34 4.84 8.77 6.85
N ALA A 35 4.88 8.85 8.18
CA ALA A 35 6.11 8.54 8.92
C ALA A 35 6.57 7.09 8.64
N ASN A 36 7.87 6.84 8.81
CA ASN A 36 8.46 5.50 8.77
C ASN A 36 7.96 4.65 9.95
N ASP A 37 6.71 4.19 9.85
CA ASP A 37 6.02 3.30 10.78
C ASP A 37 5.16 2.31 9.97
N PRO A 38 5.53 1.01 9.93
CA PRO A 38 4.78 -0.03 9.23
C PRO A 38 3.29 -0.11 9.62
N LYS A 39 2.91 0.30 10.84
CA LYS A 39 1.51 0.33 11.28
C LYS A 39 0.66 1.29 10.46
N LEU A 40 1.25 2.38 9.98
CA LEU A 40 0.56 3.37 9.16
C LEU A 40 0.28 2.82 7.75
N VAL A 41 1.14 1.94 7.22
CA VAL A 41 0.87 1.21 5.97
C VAL A 41 -0.32 0.26 6.13
N LYS A 42 -0.44 -0.43 7.27
CA LYS A 42 -1.60 -1.28 7.58
C LYS A 42 -2.90 -0.47 7.72
N LYS A 43 -2.84 0.70 8.37
CA LYS A 43 -3.97 1.64 8.44
C LYS A 43 -4.40 2.14 7.05
N TYR A 44 -3.43 2.45 6.20
CA TYR A 44 -3.67 2.82 4.81
C TYR A 44 -4.35 1.68 4.03
N ALA A 45 -3.86 0.45 4.18
CA ALA A 45 -4.45 -0.74 3.58
C ALA A 45 -5.93 -0.94 3.98
N TYR A 46 -6.24 -0.84 5.27
CA TYR A 46 -7.62 -0.98 5.74
C TYR A 46 -8.55 0.09 5.19
N LYS A 47 -8.05 1.33 5.05
CA LYS A 47 -8.82 2.40 4.42
C LYS A 47 -9.16 2.05 2.97
N LEU A 48 -8.19 1.59 2.18
CA LEU A 48 -8.42 1.19 0.79
C LEU A 48 -9.42 0.04 0.66
N LEU A 49 -9.37 -0.95 1.55
CA LEU A 49 -10.31 -2.07 1.56
C LEU A 49 -11.72 -1.63 1.97
N ALA A 50 -11.85 -0.73 2.96
CA ALA A 50 -13.15 -0.22 3.40
C ALA A 50 -13.86 0.61 2.32
N GLU A 51 -13.09 1.26 1.45
CA GLU A 51 -13.61 2.06 0.33
C GLU A 51 -13.74 1.25 -0.98
N ALA A 52 -13.30 -0.01 -1.00
CA ALA A 52 -13.43 -0.85 -2.17
C ALA A 52 -14.89 -1.29 -2.39
N ASP A 53 -15.37 -1.21 -3.63
CA ASP A 53 -16.71 -1.67 -4.01
C ASP A 53 -16.93 -3.18 -3.82
N ASP A 54 -15.85 -3.94 -3.66
CA ASP A 54 -15.82 -5.41 -3.60
C ASP A 54 -15.32 -5.85 -2.22
N LEU A 55 -16.16 -6.61 -1.50
CA LEU A 55 -15.84 -7.15 -0.17
C LEU A 55 -14.61 -8.05 -0.19
N ASP A 56 -14.31 -8.66 -1.33
CA ASP A 56 -13.15 -9.53 -1.52
C ASP A 56 -12.00 -8.82 -2.26
N ALA A 57 -11.92 -7.49 -2.21
CA ALA A 57 -10.80 -6.77 -2.84
C ALA A 57 -9.44 -7.25 -2.31
N THR A 58 -8.47 -7.40 -3.20
CA THR A 58 -7.08 -7.79 -2.87
C THR A 58 -6.15 -6.61 -3.07
N LEU A 59 -5.27 -6.37 -2.09
CA LEU A 59 -4.20 -5.39 -2.21
C LEU A 59 -2.90 -6.05 -2.65
N VAL A 60 -2.20 -5.44 -3.60
CA VAL A 60 -0.86 -5.85 -4.04
C VAL A 60 0.09 -4.69 -3.81
N PHE A 61 1.05 -4.88 -2.91
CA PHE A 61 2.04 -3.86 -2.56
C PHE A 61 3.32 -4.04 -3.38
N GLY A 62 3.72 -2.98 -4.08
CA GLY A 62 5.02 -2.85 -4.73
C GLY A 62 5.87 -1.83 -3.99
N TYR A 63 7.16 -2.10 -3.91
CA TYR A 63 8.16 -1.21 -3.30
C TYR A 63 9.45 -1.24 -4.11
N GLU A 64 10.29 -0.21 -4.00
CA GLU A 64 11.60 -0.19 -4.65
C GLU A 64 12.52 -1.28 -4.08
N ALA A 65 13.17 -2.04 -4.96
CA ALA A 65 14.09 -3.10 -4.57
C ALA A 65 15.32 -2.53 -3.85
N GLY A 66 15.35 -2.64 -2.52
CA GLY A 66 16.44 -2.17 -1.68
C GLY A 66 16.24 -2.57 -0.22
N CYS A 67 17.24 -2.33 0.62
CA CYS A 67 17.23 -2.77 2.03
C CYS A 67 16.00 -2.24 2.79
N LEU A 68 15.66 -0.97 2.61
CA LEU A 68 14.52 -0.35 3.31
C LEU A 68 13.18 -0.96 2.89
N GLY A 69 12.96 -1.12 1.59
CA GLY A 69 11.76 -1.76 1.05
C GLY A 69 11.62 -3.21 1.49
N PHE A 70 12.72 -3.97 1.50
CA PHE A 70 12.72 -5.37 1.96
C PHE A 70 12.41 -5.48 3.46
N THR A 71 13.03 -4.64 4.29
CA THR A 71 12.74 -4.59 5.74
C THR A 71 11.29 -4.24 6.00
N LEU A 72 10.74 -3.20 5.34
CA LEU A 72 9.33 -2.83 5.48
C LEU A 72 8.40 -3.99 5.08
N ALA A 73 8.71 -4.70 4.00
CA ALA A 73 7.91 -5.83 3.54
C ALA A 73 7.91 -7.00 4.53
N ASP A 74 9.03 -7.26 5.20
CA ASP A 74 9.15 -8.27 6.25
C ASP A 74 8.38 -7.85 7.51
N ASP A 75 8.50 -6.58 7.92
CA ASP A 75 7.75 -6.03 9.05
C ASP A 75 6.24 -6.15 8.84
N ILE A 76 5.72 -5.74 7.67
CA ILE A 76 4.28 -5.83 7.37
C ILE A 76 3.79 -7.28 7.36
N LYS A 77 4.59 -8.25 6.91
CA LYS A 77 4.21 -9.67 6.87
C LYS A 77 4.12 -10.32 8.26
N LYS A 78 4.89 -9.82 9.22
CA LYS A 78 4.98 -10.37 10.59
C LYS A 78 3.87 -9.85 11.52
N MET A 79 3.10 -8.84 11.11
CA MET A 79 2.10 -8.13 11.92
C MET A 79 0.64 -8.54 11.66
#